data_AF-A0A7Y4ZC15-F1
#
_entry.id   AF-A0A7Y4ZC15-F1
#
_cell.length_a   1.000
_cell.length_b   1.000
_cell.length_c   1.000
_cell.angle_alpha   90.00
_cell.angle_beta   90.00
_cell.angle_gamma   90.00
#
_symmetry.space_group_name_H-M   'P 1'
#
loop_
_entity.id
_entity.type
_entity.pdbx_description
1 polymer ?
#
loop_
_entity_poly.entity_id
_entity_poly.type
_entity_poly.pdbx_seq_one_letter_code
_entity_poly.pdbx_strand_id
1 'polypeptide(L)'
;MPSQAVDNAWHEFILFSAEYEKFCQNAFGRFLHHTPAEAMRTPTAAQDGIKLAWKLACVKEGIDPKKPAKLPLLFDIDSLVIEGGFIYRLDCKFLTSGNHEFCASDIGCGGGGCGGGS
;
A
#
# COMPACT_ATOMS: atom_id res chain seq x y z
N MET A 1 -2.57 -3.62 2.14
CA MET A 1 -2.52 -2.90 0.84
C MET A 1 -2.31 -1.41 1.08
N PRO A 2 -1.71 -0.62 0.16
CA PRO A 2 -1.47 0.82 0.33
C PRO A 2 -2.70 1.71 0.04
N SER A 3 -3.83 1.13 -0.34
CA SER A 3 -5.09 1.82 -0.59
C SER A 3 -6.22 0.95 -0.05
N GLN A 4 -7.10 1.55 0.75
CA GLN A 4 -8.30 0.91 1.28
C GLN A 4 -9.32 0.63 0.18
N ALA A 5 -9.48 1.53 -0.80
CA ALA A 5 -10.38 1.29 -1.93
C ALA A 5 -9.95 0.04 -2.73
N VAL A 6 -8.65 -0.10 -2.99
CA VAL A 6 -8.09 -1.27 -3.68
C VAL A 6 -8.17 -2.51 -2.80
N ASP A 7 -7.94 -2.40 -1.49
CA ASP A 7 -8.07 -3.50 -0.55
C ASP A 7 -9.51 -4.04 -0.50
N ASN A 8 -10.50 -3.15 -0.43
CA ASN A 8 -11.92 -3.51 -0.45
C ASN A 8 -12.29 -4.21 -1.77
N ALA A 9 -11.87 -3.65 -2.91
CA ALA A 9 -12.13 -4.26 -4.21
C ALA A 9 -11.47 -5.64 -4.35
N TRP A 10 -10.26 -5.80 -3.79
CA TRP A 10 -9.56 -7.09 -3.78
C TRP A 10 -10.27 -8.11 -2.89
N HIS A 11 -10.71 -7.72 -1.69
CA HIS A 11 -11.48 -8.58 -0.79
C HIS A 11 -12.80 -9.04 -1.40
N GLU A 12 -13.48 -8.18 -2.16
CA GLU A 12 -14.68 -8.59 -2.89
C GLU A 12 -14.31 -9.55 -4.03
N PHE A 13 -13.23 -9.27 -4.77
CA PHE A 13 -12.81 -10.09 -5.90
C PHE A 13 -12.45 -11.53 -5.50
N ILE A 14 -11.79 -11.74 -4.36
CA ILE A 14 -11.41 -13.09 -3.90
C ILE A 14 -12.63 -13.98 -3.60
N LEU A 15 -13.83 -13.42 -3.40
CA LEU A 15 -15.06 -14.17 -3.17
C LEU A 15 -15.59 -14.82 -4.46
N PHE A 16 -15.28 -14.25 -5.62
CA PHE A 16 -15.58 -14.83 -6.94
C PHE A 16 -14.53 -15.89 -7.29
N SER A 17 -14.60 -17.03 -6.60
CA SER A 17 -13.50 -18.01 -6.54
C SER A 17 -13.07 -18.56 -7.90
N ALA A 18 -14.00 -18.78 -8.84
CA ALA A 18 -13.68 -19.27 -10.18
C ALA A 18 -12.92 -18.21 -11.02
N GLU A 19 -13.39 -16.96 -10.98
CA GLU A 19 -12.76 -15.83 -11.65
C GLU A 19 -11.41 -15.50 -11.02
N TYR A 20 -11.33 -15.53 -9.69
CA TYR A 20 -10.10 -15.31 -8.95
C TYR A 20 -9.05 -16.39 -9.25
N GLU A 21 -9.44 -17.68 -9.27
CA GLU A 21 -8.54 -18.75 -9.67
C GLU A 21 -8.01 -18.56 -11.09
N LYS A 22 -8.90 -18.26 -12.05
CA LYS A 22 -8.51 -17.98 -13.44
C LYS A 22 -7.56 -16.79 -13.54
N PHE A 23 -7.84 -15.71 -12.81
CA PHE A 23 -6.97 -14.54 -12.75
C PHE A 23 -5.59 -14.91 -12.19
N CYS A 24 -5.54 -15.64 -11.08
CA CYS A 24 -4.28 -16.06 -10.46
C CYS A 24 -3.43 -16.93 -11.39
N GLN A 25 -4.06 -17.87 -12.09
CA GLN A 25 -3.34 -18.70 -13.07
C GLN A 25 -2.77 -17.87 -14.22
N ASN A 26 -3.54 -16.93 -14.76
CA ASN A 26 -3.09 -16.09 -15.88
C ASN A 26 -2.02 -15.07 -15.49
N ALA A 27 -2.15 -14.45 -14.32
CA ALA A 27 -1.26 -13.38 -13.86
C ALA A 27 0.00 -13.89 -13.17
N PHE A 28 -0.09 -15.02 -12.44
CA PHE A 28 0.97 -15.50 -11.56
C PHE A 28 1.38 -16.96 -11.79
N GLY A 29 0.67 -17.70 -12.65
CA GLY A 29 0.93 -19.12 -12.92
C GLY A 29 0.61 -20.06 -11.76
N ARG A 30 -0.04 -19.56 -10.70
CA ARG A 30 -0.45 -20.33 -9.52
C ARG A 30 -1.53 -19.58 -8.74
N PHE A 31 -2.31 -20.30 -7.95
CA PHE A 31 -3.25 -19.71 -7.01
C PHE A 31 -2.50 -18.91 -5.92
N LEU A 32 -3.00 -17.71 -5.61
CA LEU A 32 -2.51 -16.90 -4.50
C LEU A 32 -3.50 -16.96 -3.34
N HIS A 33 -3.09 -17.60 -2.24
CA HIS A 33 -3.89 -17.60 -1.02
C HIS A 33 -3.82 -16.22 -0.35
N HIS A 34 -5.00 -15.71 0.01
CA HIS A 34 -5.09 -14.53 0.85
C HIS A 34 -4.69 -14.88 2.28
N THR A 35 -3.81 -14.08 2.88
CA THR A 35 -3.44 -14.16 4.29
C THR A 35 -3.85 -12.84 4.95
N PRO A 36 -4.82 -12.86 5.89
CA PRO A 36 -5.24 -11.67 6.62
C PRO A 36 -4.08 -11.05 7.41
N ALA A 37 -4.19 -9.76 7.71
CA ALA A 37 -3.15 -9.03 8.46
C ALA A 37 -2.90 -9.65 9.85
N GLU A 38 -3.95 -10.11 10.50
CA GLU A 38 -3.95 -10.75 11.83
C GLU A 38 -3.21 -12.10 11.81
N ALA A 39 -3.09 -12.72 10.64
CA ALA A 39 -2.42 -13.99 10.43
C ALA A 39 -0.99 -13.84 9.88
N MET A 40 -0.48 -12.60 9.72
CA MET A 40 0.88 -12.39 9.25
C MET A 40 1.92 -12.80 10.31
N ARG A 41 3.02 -13.40 9.85
CA ARG A 41 4.08 -13.94 10.71
C ARG A 41 4.83 -12.89 11.52
N THR A 42 4.94 -11.66 11.00
CA THR A 42 5.60 -10.55 11.69
C THR A 42 4.85 -9.23 11.42
N PRO A 43 4.87 -8.28 12.37
CA PRO A 43 4.29 -6.95 12.15
C PRO A 43 4.93 -6.17 10.99
N THR A 44 6.17 -6.50 10.64
CA THR A 44 6.93 -5.82 9.58
C THR A 44 6.71 -6.40 8.18
N ALA A 45 6.14 -7.61 8.06
CA ALA A 45 5.92 -8.24 6.75
C ALA A 45 5.02 -7.38 5.85
N ALA A 46 4.01 -6.73 6.43
CA ALA A 46 3.19 -5.75 5.73
C ALA A 46 4.01 -4.54 5.25
N GLN A 47 4.93 -4.04 6.08
CA GLN A 47 5.74 -2.87 5.74
C GLN A 47 6.67 -3.12 4.55
N ASP A 48 7.30 -4.29 4.47
CA ASP A 48 8.15 -4.64 3.33
C ASP A 48 7.37 -4.69 2.02
N GLY A 49 6.14 -5.24 2.06
CA GLY A 49 5.22 -5.24 0.94
C GLY A 49 4.83 -3.84 0.48
N ILE A 50 4.54 -2.92 1.42
CA ILE A 50 4.22 -1.53 1.11
C ILE A 50 5.43 -0.80 0.49
N LYS A 51 6.64 -1.01 1.01
CA LYS A 51 7.88 -0.42 0.44
C LYS A 51 8.15 -0.93 -0.98
N LEU A 52 7.88 -2.21 -1.25
CA LEU A 52 7.99 -2.75 -2.60
C LEU A 52 6.94 -2.15 -3.53
N ALA A 53 5.68 -2.07 -3.09
CA ALA A 53 4.59 -1.46 -3.84
C ALA A 53 4.89 0.01 -4.18
N TRP A 54 5.44 0.78 -3.24
CA TRP A 54 5.90 2.15 -3.46
C TRP A 54 6.91 2.24 -4.60
N LYS A 55 8.00 1.46 -4.51
CA LYS A 55 9.06 1.45 -5.53
C LYS A 55 8.50 1.10 -6.91
N LEU A 56 7.67 0.06 -7.01
CA LEU A 56 7.10 -0.38 -8.28
C LEU A 56 6.10 0.63 -8.85
N ALA A 57 5.27 1.24 -8.01
CA ALA A 57 4.33 2.27 -8.42
C ALA A 57 5.06 3.54 -8.93
N CYS A 58 6.09 3.98 -8.21
CA CYS A 58 6.94 5.08 -8.66
C CYS A 58 7.60 4.80 -10.01
N VAL A 59 8.21 3.60 -10.18
CA VAL A 59 8.83 3.20 -11.45
C VAL A 59 7.81 3.19 -12.59
N LYS A 60 6.62 2.63 -12.36
CA LYS A 60 5.55 2.56 -13.37
C LYS A 60 5.08 3.94 -13.83
N GLU A 61 5.16 4.94 -12.95
CA GLU A 61 4.69 6.30 -13.21
C GLU A 61 5.81 7.31 -13.53
N GLY A 62 7.06 6.85 -13.65
CA GLY A 62 8.22 7.70 -13.94
C GLY A 62 8.59 8.65 -12.80
N ILE A 63 8.31 8.26 -11.55
CA ILE A 63 8.60 9.03 -10.33
C ILE A 63 9.89 8.48 -9.70
N ASP A 64 10.78 9.35 -9.24
CA ASP A 64 11.93 8.94 -8.41
C ASP A 64 11.42 8.49 -7.02
N PRO A 65 11.57 7.21 -6.62
CA PRO A 65 11.08 6.72 -5.35
C PRO A 65 11.80 7.30 -4.13
N LYS A 66 13.01 7.87 -4.29
CA LYS A 66 13.79 8.50 -3.22
C LYS A 66 13.44 9.98 -3.05
N LYS A 67 13.12 10.65 -4.15
CA LYS A 67 12.73 12.07 -4.17
C LYS A 67 11.47 12.26 -5.03
N PRO A 68 10.32 11.74 -4.58
CA PRO A 68 9.08 11.81 -5.35
C PRO A 68 8.63 13.26 -5.54
N ALA A 69 8.41 13.67 -6.78
CA ALA A 69 7.81 14.97 -7.10
C ALA A 69 6.28 14.98 -6.94
N LYS A 70 5.65 13.80 -6.98
CA LYS A 70 4.22 13.56 -6.80
C LYS A 70 4.02 12.18 -6.16
N LEU A 71 2.84 11.93 -5.60
CA LEU A 71 2.44 10.60 -5.15
C LEU A 71 2.11 9.73 -6.38
N PRO A 72 2.52 8.44 -6.39
CA PRO A 72 1.98 7.50 -7.36
C PRO A 72 0.49 7.27 -7.10
N LEU A 73 -0.31 7.08 -8.15
CA LEU A 73 -1.78 6.95 -8.08
C LEU A 73 -2.22 5.89 -7.07
N LEU A 74 -1.51 4.77 -6.99
CA LEU A 74 -1.85 3.70 -6.05
C LEU A 74 -1.87 4.15 -4.58
N PHE A 75 -1.08 5.18 -4.24
CA PHE A 75 -1.00 5.77 -2.90
C PHE A 75 -1.84 7.05 -2.78
N ASP A 76 -2.46 7.53 -3.86
CA ASP A 76 -3.25 8.76 -3.85
C ASP A 76 -4.75 8.50 -4.07
N ILE A 77 -5.09 7.36 -4.66
CA ILE A 77 -6.44 7.03 -5.12
C ILE A 77 -7.50 7.09 -4.02
N ASP A 78 -7.14 6.72 -2.79
CA ASP A 78 -8.06 6.75 -1.65
C ASP A 78 -8.62 8.16 -1.41
N SER A 79 -7.78 9.19 -1.53
CA SER A 79 -8.20 10.58 -1.38
C SER A 79 -9.19 11.05 -2.45
N LEU A 80 -9.29 10.31 -3.56
CA LEU A 80 -10.11 10.66 -4.72
C LEU A 80 -11.42 9.88 -4.76
N VAL A 81 -11.46 8.66 -4.19
CA VAL A 81 -12.55 7.70 -4.44
C VAL A 81 -13.28 7.24 -3.19
N ILE A 82 -12.77 7.47 -1.98
CA ILE A 82 -13.39 6.99 -0.74
C ILE A 82 -13.23 7.99 0.41
N GLU A 83 -14.33 8.25 1.12
CA GLU A 83 -14.31 9.06 2.34
C GLU A 83 -13.63 8.29 3.47
N GLY A 84 -12.71 8.94 4.18
CA GLY A 84 -11.95 8.31 5.28
C GLY A 84 -10.87 7.32 4.82
N GLY A 85 -10.54 7.29 3.53
CA GLY A 85 -9.42 6.48 3.01
C GLY A 85 -8.05 6.96 3.47
N PHE A 86 -7.00 6.24 3.07
CA PHE A 86 -5.63 6.60 3.42
C PHE A 86 -5.19 7.88 2.69
N ILE A 87 -4.61 8.80 3.45
CA ILE A 87 -4.13 10.09 2.94
C ILE A 87 -2.61 10.11 3.08
N TYR A 88 -1.89 9.98 1.97
CA TYR A 88 -0.44 10.10 1.95
C TYR A 88 -0.03 11.55 1.67
N ARG A 89 1.05 12.03 2.30
CA ARG A 89 1.60 13.37 2.03
C ARG A 89 3.10 13.31 1.74
N LEU A 90 3.54 14.17 0.82
CA LEU A 90 4.96 14.40 0.55
C LEU A 90 5.61 15.34 1.57
N ASP A 91 4.90 16.39 1.98
CA ASP A 91 5.33 17.29 3.05
C ASP A 91 4.67 16.86 4.37
N CYS A 92 5.48 16.30 5.27
CA CYS A 92 5.01 15.69 6.51
C CYS A 92 5.03 16.66 7.71
N LYS A 93 5.35 17.95 7.49
CA LYS A 93 5.45 18.96 8.56
C LYS A 93 4.15 19.23 9.30
N PHE A 94 3.01 18.93 8.67
CA PHE A 94 1.68 19.21 9.21
C PHE A 94 0.81 17.96 9.32
N LEU A 95 1.43 16.77 9.42
CA LEU A 95 0.64 15.56 9.70
C LEU A 95 -0.03 15.74 11.05
N THR A 96 -1.36 15.77 11.01
CA THR A 96 -2.14 15.74 12.24
C THR A 96 -2.14 14.30 12.73
N SER A 97 -2.15 14.06 14.05
CA SER A 97 -2.31 12.72 14.62
C SER A 97 -3.72 12.16 14.40
N GLY A 98 -4.35 12.46 13.26
CA GLY A 98 -5.57 11.85 12.81
C GLY A 98 -5.30 10.43 12.32
N ASN A 99 -6.28 9.55 12.54
CA ASN A 99 -6.24 8.23 11.94
C ASN A 99 -6.26 8.41 10.41
N HIS A 100 -5.40 7.69 9.69
CA HIS A 100 -5.33 7.61 8.22
C HIS A 100 -4.45 8.63 7.47
N GLU A 101 -3.70 9.52 8.14
CA GLU A 101 -2.64 10.31 7.47
C GLU A 101 -1.27 9.60 7.54
N PHE A 102 -0.57 9.50 6.40
CA PHE A 102 0.71 8.81 6.28
C PHE A 102 1.77 9.67 5.61
N CYS A 103 3.01 9.57 6.09
CA CYS A 103 4.15 10.26 5.49
C CYS A 103 4.80 9.41 4.38
N ALA A 104 4.95 9.97 3.18
CA ALA A 104 5.58 9.26 2.06
C ALA A 104 7.08 8.97 2.30
N SER A 105 7.79 9.83 3.06
CA SER A 105 9.22 9.62 3.33
C SER A 105 9.50 8.39 4.18
N ASP A 106 8.55 7.98 5.03
CA ASP A 106 8.68 6.79 5.88
C ASP A 106 8.64 5.48 5.05
N ILE A 107 8.13 5.57 3.82
CA ILE A 107 7.98 4.46 2.88
C ILE A 107 9.17 4.40 1.92
N GLY A 108 9.61 5.56 1.42
CA GLY A 108 10.66 5.68 0.39
C GLY A 108 12.09 5.42 0.88
N CYS A 109 12.38 5.64 2.16
CA CYS A 109 13.73 5.42 2.71
C CYS A 109 14.01 3.94 2.99
N GLY A 110 14.95 3.38 2.21
CA GLY A 110 15.65 2.15 2.58
C GLY A 110 16.62 2.41 3.72
N GLY A 111 16.12 2.46 4.96
CA GLY A 111 16.93 2.57 6.17
C GLY A 111 16.09 2.15 7.38
N GLY A 112 16.58 1.21 8.18
CA GLY A 112 15.91 0.77 9.41
C GLY A 112 16.02 1.79 10.55
N GLY A 113 15.07 1.72 11.49
CA GLY A 113 15.01 2.47 12.76
C GLY A 113 14.64 3.95 12.56
N CYS A 114 13.78 4.59 13.33
CA CYS A 114 13.56 4.64 14.79
C CYS A 114 12.12 5.19 15.00
N GLY A 115 11.38 5.11 16.11
CA GLY A 115 11.61 4.84 17.52
C GLY A 115 10.28 5.12 18.23
N GLY A 116 10.01 4.46 19.35
CA GLY A 116 8.73 4.57 20.07
C GLY A 116 8.48 5.92 20.75
N GLY A 117 7.23 6.11 21.15
CA GLY A 117 6.72 7.17 22.03
C GLY A 117 5.22 7.34 21.78
N SER A 118 4.30 7.11 22.72
CA SER A 118 4.36 6.80 24.16
C SER A 118 3.30 5.76 24.51
#